data_AF-A0A2A9CXA5-F1
#
_entry.id   AF-A0A2A9CXA5-F1
#
_cell.length_a   1.000
_cell.length_b   1.000
_cell.length_c   1.000
_cell.angle_alpha   90.00
_cell.angle_beta   90.00
_cell.angle_gamma   90.00
#
_symmetry.space_group_name_H-M   'P 1'
#
loop_
_entity.id
_entity.type
_entity.pdbx_description
1 polymer ?
#
loop_
_entity_poly.entity_id
_entity_poly.type
_entity_poly.pdbx_seq_one_letter_code
_entity_poly.pdbx_strand_id
1 'polypeptide(L)' 'MLTPERWSEFADLLDQTRKTRHLSIRATARLAGVPATTVQGWLDGTHNPSPTSRPQFLRLVSELGLDQKLPPGC' A
#
# COMPACT_ATOMS: atom_id res chain seq x y z
N MET A 1 16.10 7.90 -4.37
CA MET A 1 15.60 6.73 -5.13
C MET A 1 14.99 5.75 -4.14
N LEU A 2 13.81 5.21 -4.41
CA LEU A 2 13.34 4.05 -3.66
C LEU A 2 14.26 2.88 -3.97
N THR A 3 14.89 2.31 -2.96
CA THR A 3 15.54 1.01 -3.11
C THR A 3 14.46 -0.08 -3.04
N PRO A 4 14.59 -1.18 -3.79
CA PRO A 4 13.65 -2.29 -3.73
C PRO A 4 13.40 -2.80 -2.30
N GLU A 5 14.44 -2.78 -1.46
CA GLU A 5 14.38 -3.19 -0.05
C GLU A 5 13.41 -2.31 0.77
N ARG A 6 13.51 -0.97 0.67
CA ARG A 6 12.65 -0.04 1.41
C ARG A 6 11.19 -0.10 0.98
N TRP A 7 10.94 -0.48 -0.27
CA TRP A 7 9.58 -0.74 -0.75
C TRP A 7 9.03 -2.02 -0.15
N SER A 8 9.79 -3.11 -0.22
CA SER A 8 9.38 -4.41 0.32
C SER A 8 9.03 -4.32 1.80
N GLU A 9 9.88 -3.65 2.59
CA GLU A 9 9.63 -3.41 4.02
C GLU A 9 8.32 -2.63 4.26
N PHE A 10 8.04 -1.63 3.41
CA PHE A 10 6.80 -0.86 3.54
C PHE A 10 5.57 -1.65 3.09
N ALA A 11 5.69 -2.47 2.05
CA ALA A 11 4.64 -3.38 1.60
C ALA A 11 4.27 -4.39 2.70
N ASP A 12 5.27 -4.97 3.38
CA ASP A 12 5.07 -5.85 4.53
C ASP A 12 4.35 -5.12 5.67
N LEU A 13 4.78 -3.91 6.00
CA LEU A 13 4.12 -3.08 7.02
C LEU A 13 2.66 -2.76 6.65
N LEU A 14 2.40 -2.43 5.39
CA LEU A 14 1.07 -2.16 4.85
C LEU A 14 0.17 -3.40 4.99
N ASP A 15 0.70 -4.57 4.64
CA ASP A 15 0.02 -5.86 4.73
C ASP A 15 -0.30 -6.27 6.16
N GLN A 16 0.66 -6.11 7.07
CA GLN A 16 0.44 -6.37 8.49
C GLN A 16 -0.57 -5.39 9.09
N THR A 17 -0.52 -4.12 8.72
CA THR A 17 -1.45 -3.11 9.23
C THR A 17 -2.89 -3.40 8.78
N ARG A 18 -3.12 -3.82 7.53
CA ARG A 18 -4.48 -4.25 7.13
C ARG A 18 -4.94 -5.50 7.90
N LYS A 19 -4.04 -6.46 8.16
CA LYS A 19 -4.36 -7.73 8.84
C LYS A 19 -4.75 -7.50 10.30
N THR A 20 -4.00 -6.65 11.01
CA THR A 20 -4.31 -6.26 12.40
C THR A 20 -5.63 -5.51 12.52
N ARG A 21 -6.06 -4.81 11.47
CA ARG A 21 -7.39 -4.18 11.36
C ARG A 21 -8.48 -5.10 10.80
N HIS A 22 -8.20 -6.39 10.64
CA HIS A 22 -9.12 -7.39 10.07
C HIS A 22 -9.66 -7.05 8.67
N LEU A 23 -8.87 -6.31 7.87
CA LEU A 23 -9.24 -5.94 6.51
C LEU A 23 -8.82 -7.03 5.52
N SER A 24 -9.81 -7.57 4.80
CA SER A 24 -9.58 -8.41 3.63
C SER A 24 -8.98 -7.59 2.48
N ILE A 25 -8.30 -8.24 1.53
CA ILE A 25 -7.77 -7.58 0.32
C ILE A 25 -8.89 -6.82 -0.42
N ARG A 26 -10.10 -7.38 -0.51
CA ARG A 26 -11.26 -6.72 -1.13
C ARG A 26 -11.72 -5.50 -0.36
N ALA A 27 -11.69 -5.52 0.97
CA ALA A 27 -12.02 -4.36 1.80
C ALA A 27 -10.97 -3.26 1.62
N THR A 28 -9.68 -3.61 1.64
CA THR A 28 -8.56 -2.71 1.35
C THR A 28 -8.67 -2.07 -0.04
N ALA A 29 -9.03 -2.86 -1.05
CA ALA A 29 -9.27 -2.39 -2.42
C ALA A 29 -10.41 -1.37 -2.50
N ARG A 30 -11.49 -1.57 -1.73
CA ARG A 30 -12.59 -0.60 -1.62
C ARG A 30 -12.16 0.70 -0.96
N LEU A 31 -11.35 0.64 0.10
CA LEU A 31 -10.79 1.83 0.77
C LEU A 31 -9.91 2.65 -0.19
N ALA A 32 -9.05 1.97 -0.95
CA ALA A 32 -8.18 2.60 -1.93
C ALA A 32 -8.93 3.08 -3.19
N GLY A 33 -10.04 2.44 -3.54
CA GLY A 33 -10.79 2.70 -4.78
C GLY A 33 -10.12 2.13 -6.03
N VAL A 34 -9.46 0.97 -5.92
CA VAL A 34 -8.76 0.30 -7.03
C VAL A 34 -9.12 -1.19 -7.11
N PRO A 35 -8.80 -1.91 -8.20
CA PRO A 35 -8.97 -3.35 -8.27
C PRO A 35 -8.18 -4.11 -7.18
N ALA A 36 -8.71 -5.24 -6.74
CA ALA A 36 -8.07 -6.07 -5.72
C ALA A 36 -6.66 -6.56 -6.13
N THR A 37 -6.46 -6.83 -7.42
CA THR A 37 -5.16 -7.22 -7.99
C THR A 37 -4.12 -6.10 -7.87
N THR A 38 -4.54 -4.84 -8.02
CA THR A 38 -3.67 -3.67 -7.84
C THR A 38 -3.21 -3.55 -6.40
N VAL A 39 -4.14 -3.66 -5.44
CA VAL A 39 -3.79 -3.68 -4.01
C VAL A 39 -2.88 -4.86 -3.69
N GLN A 40 -3.20 -6.05 -4.21
CA GLN A 40 -2.42 -7.24 -3.94
C GLN A 40 -0.96 -7.07 -4.35
N GLY A 41 -0.66 -6.54 -5.54
CA GLY A 41 0.74 -6.32 -5.90
C GLY A 41 1.43 -5.19 -5.13
N TRP A 42 0.69 -4.27 -4.49
CA TRP A 42 1.30 -3.36 -3.50
C TRP A 42 1.65 -4.06 -2.21
N LEU A 43 0.77 -4.95 -1.72
CA LEU A 43 0.96 -5.69 -0.48
C LEU A 43 2.03 -6.78 -0.60
N ASP A 44 2.12 -7.42 -1.77
CA ASP A 44 3.12 -8.43 -2.08
C ASP A 44 4.50 -7.81 -2.39
N GLY A 45 4.59 -6.46 -2.43
CA GLY A 45 5.82 -5.74 -2.76
C GLY A 45 6.28 -5.89 -4.21
N THR A 46 5.48 -6.51 -5.09
CA THR A 46 5.88 -6.84 -6.46
C THR A 46 6.03 -5.62 -7.35
N HIS A 47 5.28 -4.55 -7.10
CA HIS A 47 5.43 -3.30 -7.84
C HIS A 47 4.94 -2.06 -7.05
N ASN A 48 5.71 -0.99 -7.19
CA ASN A 48 5.39 0.33 -6.63
C ASN A 48 4.12 0.91 -7.28
N PRO A 49 3.38 1.78 -6.59
CA PRO A 49 2.33 2.59 -7.22
C PRO A 49 2.91 3.38 -8.40
N SER A 50 2.21 3.36 -9.53
CA SER A 50 2.55 4.19 -10.68
C SER A 50 2.07 5.62 -10.44
N PRO A 51 2.53 6.62 -11.21
CA PRO A 51 2.06 8.00 -11.06
C PRO A 51 0.54 8.13 -11.07
N THR A 52 -0.15 7.33 -11.89
CA THR A 52 -1.62 7.35 -12.01
C THR A 52 -2.33 6.73 -10.80
N SER A 53 -1.73 5.72 -10.16
CA SER A 53 -2.32 5.02 -9.01
C SER A 53 -1.84 5.55 -7.65
N ARG A 54 -0.87 6.47 -7.67
CA ARG A 54 -0.29 7.11 -6.48
C ARG A 54 -1.34 7.80 -5.58
N PRO A 55 -2.33 8.57 -6.10
CA PRO A 55 -3.35 9.18 -5.24
C PRO A 55 -4.17 8.14 -4.43
N GLN A 56 -4.51 7.02 -5.05
CA GLN A 56 -5.27 5.93 -4.42
C GLN A 56 -4.41 5.18 -3.40
N PHE A 57 -3.14 4.98 -3.72
CA PHE A 57 -2.18 4.42 -2.77
C PHE A 57 -2.00 5.32 -1.54
N LEU A 58 -1.81 6.63 -1.73
CA LEU A 58 -1.68 7.58 -0.61
C LEU A 58 -2.95 7.63 0.25
N ARG A 59 -4.14 7.53 -0.38
CA ARG A 59 -5.40 7.36 0.38
C ARG A 59 -5.34 6.13 1.27
N LEU A 60 -4.95 4.97 0.73
CA LEU A 60 -4.85 3.75 1.52
C LEU A 60 -3.86 3.89 2.68
N VAL A 61 -2.69 4.49 2.43
CA VAL A 61 -1.68 4.76 3.44
C VAL A 61 -2.26 5.63 4.57
N SER A 62 -3.02 6.66 4.22
CA SER A 62 -3.66 7.56 5.19
C SER A 62 -4.76 6.87 5.99
N GLU A 63 -5.63 6.10 5.33
CA GLU A 63 -6.67 5.29 6.00
C GLU A 63 -6.05 4.30 7.01
N LEU A 64 -4.87 3.76 6.68
CA LEU A 64 -4.11 2.86 7.55
C LEU A 64 -3.21 3.60 8.57
N GLY A 65 -3.17 4.94 8.56
CA GLY A 65 -2.40 5.77 9.49
C GLY A 65 -0.89 5.59 9.35
N LEU A 66 -0.41 5.35 8.13
CA LEU A 66 1.00 5.05 7.84
C LEU A 66 1.74 6.21 7.17
N ASP A 67 1.16 7.41 7.11
CA ASP A 67 1.69 8.57 6.39
C ASP A 67 3.14 8.91 6.79
N GLN A 68 3.45 8.84 8.09
CA GLN A 68 4.78 9.13 8.63
C GLN A 68 5.81 8.03 8.36
N LYS A 69 5.36 6.85 7.94
CA LYS A 69 6.20 5.68 7.65
C LYS A 69 6.43 5.50 6.14
N LEU A 70 5.82 6.35 5.32
CA LEU A 70 5.94 6.30 3.87
C LEU A 70 7.40 6.56 3.44
N PRO A 71 8.02 5.67 2.64
CA PRO A 71 9.36 5.90 2.13
C PRO A 71 9.42 7.18 1.25
N PRO A 72 10.51 7.96 1.33
CA PRO A 72 10.65 9.15 0.50
C PRO A 72 10.72 8.77 -0.99
N GLY A 73 9.86 9.42 -1.79
CA GLY A 73 9.76 9.18 -3.24
C GLY A 73 8.67 8.20 -3.67
N CYS A 74 7.86 7.69 -2.74
CA CYS A 74 6.61 6.96 -3.01
C CYS A 74 5.48 7.90 -3.44
#